data_AF-A0ABD6B3Z2-F1
#
_entry.id   AF-A0ABD6B3Z2-F1
#
_cell.length_a   1.000
_cell.length_b   1.000
_cell.length_c   1.000
_cell.angle_alpha   90.00
_cell.angle_beta   90.00
_cell.angle_gamma   90.00
#
_symmetry.space_group_name_H-M   'P 1'
#
loop_
_entity.id
_entity.type
_entity.pdbx_description
1 polymer ?
#
loop_
_entity_poly.entity_id
_entity_poly.type
_entity_poly.pdbx_seq_one_letter_code
_entity_poly.pdbx_strand_id
1 'polypeptide(L)'
;DPTVPPIESEPCWSDTLLALLDDRRRLLDGVGYGDLARAVINWVRANRDLFDAAGDAVLCHGNYFGEHVALGSDAERVHVAVGSGGDGEHMATDDGNVTAVIDFEHALAAPAEWDYLRTALPVFGPGADHDVPERVFREAYESVRPLPARFERRREALVLCISLSYLRSLHLQRGDQDPDHAVARRGHRLAASIRERLAALRDESPRRTDA
;
A
#
# COMPACT_ATOMS: atom_id res chain seq x y z
N ASP A 1 -4.27 8.75 35.91
CA ASP A 1 -3.04 7.96 35.90
C ASP A 1 -2.20 8.44 34.72
N PRO A 2 -1.03 9.08 34.94
CA PRO A 2 -0.19 9.63 33.88
C PRO A 2 0.53 8.55 33.05
N THR A 3 0.30 7.27 33.32
CA THR A 3 0.90 6.14 32.57
C THR A 3 0.00 5.57 31.46
N VAL A 4 -1.26 6.00 31.39
CA VAL A 4 -2.14 5.64 30.28
C VAL A 4 -1.84 6.63 29.15
N PRO A 5 -1.23 6.19 28.03
CA PRO A 5 -1.07 7.07 26.87
C PRO A 5 -2.46 7.59 26.49
N PRO A 6 -2.60 8.89 26.16
CA PRO A 6 -3.90 9.43 25.80
C PRO A 6 -4.46 8.60 24.64
N ILE A 7 -5.55 7.88 24.92
CA ILE A 7 -6.31 7.19 23.89
C ILE A 7 -7.10 8.30 23.20
N GLU A 8 -6.72 8.63 21.96
CA GLU A 8 -7.55 9.49 21.12
C GLU A 8 -8.95 8.90 21.06
N SER A 9 -9.95 9.66 21.50
CA SER A 9 -11.32 9.17 21.62
C SER A 9 -12.02 9.01 20.27
N GLU A 10 -11.51 9.69 19.23
CA GLU A 10 -12.07 9.70 17.87
C GLU A 10 -10.93 9.75 16.83
N PRO A 11 -10.12 8.68 16.72
CA PRO A 11 -9.02 8.65 15.77
C PRO A 11 -9.59 8.67 14.35
N CYS A 12 -9.18 9.63 13.53
CA CYS A 12 -9.58 9.68 12.13
C CYS A 12 -8.50 9.06 11.23
N TRP A 13 -8.94 8.46 10.12
CA TRP A 13 -8.03 7.81 9.18
C TRP A 13 -7.05 8.84 8.59
N SER A 14 -7.51 10.05 8.31
CA SER A 14 -6.67 11.11 7.76
C SER A 14 -5.51 11.49 8.68
N ASP A 15 -5.69 11.52 10.01
CA ASP A 15 -4.59 11.80 10.95
C ASP A 15 -3.56 10.67 10.97
N THR A 16 -4.02 9.43 10.97
CA THR A 16 -3.15 8.25 10.88
C THR A 16 -2.35 8.27 9.58
N LEU A 17 -3.02 8.54 8.45
CA LEU A 17 -2.38 8.66 7.13
C LEU A 17 -1.38 9.83 7.08
N LEU A 18 -1.69 10.96 7.69
CA LEU A 18 -0.78 12.11 7.74
C LEU A 18 0.46 11.82 8.58
N ALA A 19 0.30 11.16 9.73
CA ALA A 19 1.42 10.73 10.56
C ALA A 19 2.31 9.73 9.80
N LEU A 20 1.68 8.77 9.10
CA LEU A 20 2.35 7.84 8.21
C LEU A 20 3.17 8.60 7.16
N LEU A 21 2.55 9.47 6.37
CA LEU A 21 3.21 10.20 5.29
C LEU A 21 4.31 11.15 5.78
N ASP A 22 4.16 11.77 6.96
CA ASP A 22 5.23 12.59 7.54
C ASP A 22 6.47 11.75 7.88
N ASP A 23 6.27 10.54 8.41
CA ASP A 23 7.39 9.62 8.61
C ASP A 23 8.10 9.28 7.28
N ARG A 24 7.34 9.08 6.20
CA ARG A 24 7.92 8.84 4.87
C ARG A 24 8.68 10.06 4.37
N ARG A 25 8.12 11.26 4.55
CA ARG A 25 8.74 12.53 4.16
C ARG A 25 10.11 12.70 4.81
N ARG A 26 10.27 12.39 6.10
CA ARG A 26 11.56 12.54 6.81
C ARG A 26 12.70 11.79 6.13
N LEU A 27 12.47 10.57 5.65
CA LEU A 27 13.46 9.83 4.86
C LEU A 27 13.64 10.48 3.48
N LEU A 28 12.54 10.80 2.81
CA LEU A 28 12.55 11.36 1.46
C LEU A 28 13.22 12.74 1.37
N ASP A 29 13.24 13.52 2.45
CA ASP A 29 14.02 14.76 2.56
C ASP A 29 15.51 14.49 2.34
N GLY A 30 16.06 13.43 2.93
CA GLY A 30 17.47 13.07 2.79
C GLY A 30 17.88 12.59 1.40
N VAL A 31 16.92 12.19 0.56
CA VAL A 31 17.18 11.67 -0.80
C VAL A 31 16.61 12.55 -1.91
N GLY A 32 16.18 13.78 -1.59
CA GLY A 32 15.79 14.80 -2.57
C GLY A 32 14.33 14.75 -3.05
N TYR A 33 13.45 14.00 -2.38
CA TYR A 33 12.01 13.91 -2.69
C TYR A 33 11.12 14.57 -1.63
N GLY A 34 11.71 15.31 -0.69
CA GLY A 34 11.01 16.00 0.39
C GLY A 34 9.88 16.93 -0.06
N ASP A 35 10.12 17.73 -1.10
CA ASP A 35 9.11 18.66 -1.64
C ASP A 35 7.91 17.94 -2.24
N LEU A 36 8.16 16.81 -2.91
CA LEU A 36 7.09 15.97 -3.43
C LEU A 36 6.25 15.39 -2.30
N ALA A 37 6.89 14.85 -1.26
CA ALA A 37 6.21 14.33 -0.08
C ALA A 37 5.39 15.42 0.63
N ARG A 38 5.93 16.64 0.80
CA ARG A 38 5.20 17.80 1.33
C ARG A 38 3.99 18.15 0.47
N ALA A 39 4.12 18.12 -0.86
CA ALA A 39 3.02 18.43 -1.76
C ALA A 39 1.86 17.42 -1.65
N VAL A 40 2.18 16.14 -1.49
CA VAL A 40 1.19 15.08 -1.23
C VAL A 40 0.53 15.27 0.14
N ILE A 41 1.32 15.46 1.20
CA ILE A 41 0.81 15.69 2.56
C ILE A 41 -0.14 16.90 2.60
N ASN A 42 0.23 18.01 1.96
CA ASN A 42 -0.62 19.20 1.92
C ASN A 42 -1.93 18.95 1.16
N TRP A 43 -1.89 18.13 0.10
CA TRP A 43 -3.11 17.75 -0.60
C TRP A 43 -4.01 16.84 0.25
N VAL A 44 -3.45 15.86 0.96
CA VAL A 44 -4.20 15.02 1.91
C VAL A 44 -4.84 15.88 3.02
N ARG A 45 -4.10 16.84 3.58
CA ARG A 45 -4.64 17.79 4.57
C ARG A 45 -5.81 18.61 4.04
N ALA A 46 -5.80 18.97 2.76
CA ALA A 46 -6.87 19.73 2.13
C ALA A 46 -8.09 18.87 1.76
N ASN A 47 -7.97 17.54 1.75
CA ASN A 47 -9.00 16.59 1.32
C ASN A 47 -9.23 15.50 2.38
N ARG A 48 -9.19 15.86 3.68
CA ARG A 48 -9.33 14.89 4.79
C ARG A 48 -10.66 14.15 4.77
N ASP A 49 -11.72 14.86 4.41
CA ASP A 49 -13.08 14.35 4.26
C ASP A 49 -13.16 13.16 3.28
N LEU A 50 -12.36 13.20 2.22
CA LEU A 50 -12.25 12.10 1.27
C LEU A 50 -11.80 10.80 1.96
N PHE A 51 -10.86 10.88 2.90
CA PHE A 51 -10.29 9.73 3.60
C PHE A 51 -11.14 9.28 4.79
N ASP A 52 -11.64 10.23 5.58
CA ASP A 52 -12.41 9.94 6.79
C ASP A 52 -13.79 9.31 6.47
N ALA A 53 -14.23 9.40 5.21
CA ALA A 53 -15.43 8.72 4.72
C ALA A 53 -15.27 7.20 4.48
N ALA A 54 -14.10 6.61 4.75
CA ALA A 54 -13.80 5.20 4.47
C ALA A 54 -14.38 4.20 5.50
N GLY A 55 -15.00 4.68 6.59
CA GLY A 55 -15.59 3.84 7.62
C GLY A 55 -14.57 3.27 8.61
N ASP A 56 -14.91 2.15 9.24
CA ASP A 56 -14.14 1.58 10.35
C ASP A 56 -12.75 1.08 9.92
N ALA A 57 -11.78 1.27 10.80
CA ALA A 57 -10.44 0.72 10.65
C ALA A 57 -10.42 -0.80 10.90
N VAL A 58 -9.54 -1.49 10.19
CA VAL A 58 -9.18 -2.89 10.39
C VAL A 58 -7.68 -2.99 10.64
N LEU A 59 -7.24 -4.13 11.17
CA LEU A 59 -5.81 -4.45 11.19
C LEU A 59 -5.39 -4.84 9.77
N CYS A 60 -4.76 -3.92 9.07
CA CYS A 60 -4.15 -4.16 7.76
C CYS A 60 -2.77 -4.78 7.96
N HIS A 61 -2.41 -5.78 7.15
CA HIS A 61 -1.05 -6.31 7.12
C HIS A 61 -0.05 -5.31 6.55
N GLY A 62 -0.48 -4.58 5.51
CA GLY A 62 0.34 -3.58 4.82
C GLY A 62 1.45 -4.17 3.95
N ASN A 63 1.52 -5.48 3.75
CA ASN A 63 2.55 -6.11 2.90
C ASN A 63 2.21 -7.55 2.50
N TYR A 64 0.94 -7.85 2.22
CA TYR A 64 0.49 -9.22 2.01
C TYR A 64 0.90 -9.75 0.62
N PHE A 65 2.12 -10.27 0.51
CA PHE A 65 2.65 -10.85 -0.73
C PHE A 65 2.96 -12.34 -0.55
N GLY A 66 3.15 -13.06 -1.66
CA GLY A 66 3.45 -14.50 -1.63
C GLY A 66 4.57 -14.86 -0.66
N GLU A 67 5.65 -14.07 -0.63
CA GLU A 67 6.81 -14.27 0.26
C GLU A 67 6.46 -14.21 1.76
N HIS A 68 5.30 -13.64 2.11
CA HIS A 68 4.82 -13.45 3.48
C HIS A 68 3.68 -14.41 3.84
N VAL A 69 3.34 -15.33 2.93
CA VAL A 69 2.28 -16.32 3.08
C VAL A 69 2.87 -17.72 3.04
N ALA A 70 2.67 -18.47 4.13
CA ALA A 70 3.02 -19.88 4.18
C ALA A 70 1.82 -20.73 3.77
N LEU A 71 2.05 -21.67 2.86
CA LEU A 71 1.03 -22.62 2.41
C LEU A 71 1.25 -23.96 3.09
N GLY A 72 0.14 -24.59 3.49
CA GLY A 72 0.15 -25.94 4.01
C GLY A 72 0.55 -26.93 2.92
N SER A 73 1.45 -27.85 3.26
CA SER A 73 1.59 -29.11 2.55
C SER A 73 1.11 -30.22 3.47
N ASP A 74 0.42 -31.22 2.93
CA ASP A 74 0.01 -32.42 3.68
C ASP A 74 1.19 -33.33 4.08
N ALA A 75 2.42 -32.82 4.07
CA ALA A 75 3.62 -33.56 4.43
C ALA A 75 4.62 -32.68 5.19
N GLU A 76 4.38 -32.44 6.49
CA GLU A 76 5.37 -32.10 7.54
C GLU A 76 6.38 -30.95 7.27
N ARG A 77 6.23 -30.18 6.20
CA ARG A 77 7.10 -29.05 5.84
C ARG A 77 6.26 -27.86 5.38
N VAL A 78 6.36 -26.79 6.16
CA VAL A 78 5.78 -25.48 5.82
C VAL A 78 6.61 -24.91 4.66
N HIS A 79 5.98 -24.71 3.51
CA HIS A 79 6.61 -24.04 2.37
C HIS A 79 6.13 -22.58 2.33
N VAL A 80 7.07 -21.64 2.45
CA VAL A 80 6.81 -20.22 2.17
C VAL A 80 6.65 -20.10 0.66
N ALA A 81 5.61 -19.42 0.17
CA ALA A 81 5.45 -19.17 -1.26
C ALA A 81 6.56 -18.19 -1.72
N VAL A 82 7.69 -18.74 -2.19
CA VAL A 82 8.85 -17.94 -2.63
C VAL A 82 8.45 -17.14 -3.87
N GLY A 83 8.68 -15.83 -3.82
CA GLY A 83 8.29 -14.88 -4.87
C GLY A 83 9.31 -13.77 -5.09
N SER A 84 10.60 -14.12 -5.15
CA SER A 84 11.66 -13.27 -5.72
C SER A 84 12.50 -14.13 -6.67
N GLY A 85 12.02 -14.27 -7.90
CA GLY A 85 12.71 -15.00 -8.95
C GLY A 85 11.74 -15.67 -9.90
N GLY A 86 11.69 -15.19 -11.15
CA GLY A 86 10.85 -15.77 -12.19
C GLY A 86 11.40 -17.08 -12.72
N ASP A 87 11.12 -18.19 -12.04
CA ASP A 87 11.25 -19.54 -12.61
C ASP A 87 9.96 -20.38 -12.54
N GLY A 88 8.87 -19.86 -11.98
CA GLY A 88 7.52 -20.37 -12.26
C GLY A 88 7.28 -21.84 -11.95
N GLU A 89 8.12 -22.48 -11.13
CA GLU A 89 7.90 -23.86 -10.70
C GLU A 89 6.85 -23.87 -9.58
N HIS A 90 5.59 -23.67 -10.00
CA HIS A 90 4.41 -23.79 -9.18
C HIS A 90 4.18 -25.26 -8.78
N MET A 91 4.84 -25.70 -7.71
CA MET A 91 4.39 -26.87 -6.97
C MET A 91 3.22 -26.44 -6.08
N ALA A 92 2.04 -26.32 -6.69
CA ALA A 92 0.79 -26.22 -5.96
C ALA A 92 0.59 -27.51 -5.15
N THR A 93 0.56 -27.40 -3.83
CA THR A 93 0.06 -28.47 -2.97
C THR A 93 -1.46 -28.52 -3.08
N ASP A 94 -2.03 -29.73 -3.11
CA ASP A 94 -3.42 -30.02 -3.52
C ASP A 94 -4.53 -29.30 -2.73
N ASP A 95 -4.19 -28.66 -1.60
CA ASP A 95 -5.19 -27.99 -0.74
C ASP A 95 -5.01 -26.46 -0.67
N GLY A 96 -3.86 -25.91 -1.06
CA GLY A 96 -3.61 -24.45 -1.16
C GLY A 96 -3.89 -23.61 0.09
N ASN A 97 -4.10 -24.22 1.26
CA ASN A 97 -4.55 -23.53 2.46
C ASN A 97 -3.45 -22.65 3.05
N VAL A 98 -3.76 -21.38 3.30
CA VAL A 98 -2.86 -20.47 4.03
C VAL A 98 -2.74 -20.94 5.47
N THR A 99 -1.52 -21.28 5.90
CA THR A 99 -1.22 -21.79 7.25
C THR A 99 -0.63 -20.72 8.16
N ALA A 100 0.10 -19.75 7.60
CA ALA A 100 0.61 -18.62 8.34
C ALA A 100 0.78 -17.39 7.45
N VAL A 101 0.74 -16.23 8.10
CA VAL A 101 1.05 -14.91 7.53
C VAL A 101 2.11 -14.28 8.44
N ILE A 102 3.18 -13.77 7.85
CA ILE A 102 4.35 -13.22 8.57
C ILE A 102 4.70 -11.83 8.05
N ASP A 103 5.66 -11.15 8.70
CA ASP A 103 6.14 -9.81 8.30
C ASP A 103 5.14 -8.65 8.50
N PHE A 104 4.72 -8.46 9.76
CA PHE A 104 3.81 -7.39 10.18
C PHE A 104 4.49 -6.02 10.37
N GLU A 105 5.70 -5.79 9.85
CA GLU A 105 6.42 -4.52 10.05
C GLU A 105 5.76 -3.31 9.37
N HIS A 106 4.81 -3.57 8.48
CA HIS A 106 3.97 -2.57 7.81
C HIS A 106 2.52 -2.57 8.29
N ALA A 107 2.21 -3.33 9.35
CA ALA A 107 0.87 -3.44 9.87
C ALA A 107 0.37 -2.11 10.42
N LEU A 108 -0.91 -1.84 10.20
CA LEU A 108 -1.52 -0.53 10.47
C LEU A 108 -3.01 -0.70 10.72
N ALA A 109 -3.56 0.06 11.67
CA ALA A 109 -5.00 0.26 11.76
C ALA A 109 -5.44 1.25 10.66
N ALA A 110 -6.09 0.75 9.60
CA ALA A 110 -6.52 1.55 8.46
C ALA A 110 -7.79 0.97 7.83
N PRO A 111 -8.50 1.72 6.96
CA PRO A 111 -9.59 1.15 6.17
C PRO A 111 -9.12 0.00 5.29
N ALA A 112 -9.98 -1.00 5.07
CA ALA A 112 -9.64 -2.23 4.33
C ALA A 112 -9.19 -1.98 2.88
N GLU A 113 -9.58 -0.85 2.28
CA GLU A 113 -9.11 -0.40 0.96
C GLU A 113 -7.59 -0.13 0.92
N TRP A 114 -6.98 0.22 2.05
CA TRP A 114 -5.53 0.37 2.16
C TRP A 114 -4.81 -0.97 1.98
N ASP A 115 -5.26 -2.01 2.68
CA ASP A 115 -4.64 -3.34 2.61
C ASP A 115 -4.86 -3.99 1.24
N TYR A 116 -6.08 -3.85 0.70
CA TYR A 116 -6.41 -4.28 -0.65
C TYR A 116 -5.45 -3.66 -1.67
N LEU A 117 -5.27 -2.33 -1.67
CA LEU A 117 -4.40 -1.68 -2.65
C LEU A 117 -2.92 -1.98 -2.44
N ARG A 118 -2.46 -2.09 -1.19
CA ARG A 118 -1.06 -2.47 -0.92
C ARG A 118 -0.73 -3.89 -1.35
N THR A 119 -1.74 -4.75 -1.46
CA THR A 119 -1.63 -6.11 -2.00
C THR A 119 -1.77 -6.11 -3.53
N ALA A 120 -2.81 -5.46 -4.04
CA ALA A 120 -3.17 -5.54 -5.45
C ALA A 120 -2.18 -4.78 -6.35
N LEU A 121 -1.62 -3.66 -5.90
CA LEU A 121 -0.75 -2.84 -6.77
C LEU A 121 0.54 -3.55 -7.19
N PRO A 122 1.25 -4.28 -6.32
CA PRO A 122 2.44 -5.04 -6.75
C PRO A 122 2.09 -6.29 -7.54
N VAL A 123 0.97 -6.95 -7.21
CA VAL A 123 0.55 -8.19 -7.88
C VAL A 123 0.03 -7.92 -9.29
N PHE A 124 -0.85 -6.92 -9.46
CA PHE A 124 -1.54 -6.63 -10.72
C PHE A 124 -1.00 -5.37 -11.43
N GLY A 125 0.12 -4.82 -10.94
CA GLY A 125 0.73 -3.61 -11.48
C GLY A 125 1.46 -3.83 -12.81
N PRO A 126 2.04 -2.76 -13.38
CA PRO A 126 2.87 -2.86 -14.57
C PRO A 126 4.03 -3.85 -14.37
N GLY A 127 4.10 -4.88 -15.21
CA GLY A 127 5.13 -5.92 -15.15
C GLY A 127 4.75 -7.17 -14.34
N ALA A 128 3.49 -7.28 -13.90
CA ALA A 128 2.94 -8.52 -13.37
C ALA A 128 3.03 -9.68 -14.38
N ASP A 129 3.47 -10.85 -13.93
CA ASP A 129 3.64 -12.06 -14.73
C ASP A 129 2.70 -13.16 -14.22
N HIS A 130 1.40 -13.00 -14.51
CA HIS A 130 0.37 -14.01 -14.25
C HIS A 130 -0.88 -13.77 -15.11
N ASP A 131 -1.69 -14.80 -15.31
CA ASP A 131 -2.93 -14.73 -16.12
C ASP A 131 -4.19 -14.40 -15.31
N VAL A 132 -4.07 -14.14 -14.01
CA VAL A 132 -5.21 -13.82 -13.14
C VAL A 132 -5.60 -12.33 -13.25
N PRO A 133 -6.84 -11.98 -13.63
CA PRO A 133 -7.27 -10.58 -13.63
C PRO A 133 -7.45 -10.01 -12.21
N GLU A 134 -7.13 -8.71 -11.99
CA GLU A 134 -7.37 -8.02 -10.70
C GLU A 134 -8.82 -8.21 -10.20
N ARG A 135 -9.80 -8.24 -11.12
CA ARG A 135 -11.22 -8.47 -10.79
C ARG A 135 -11.44 -9.78 -10.02
N VAL A 136 -10.74 -10.86 -10.39
CA VAL A 136 -10.89 -12.16 -9.72
C VAL A 136 -10.37 -12.07 -8.29
N PHE A 137 -9.22 -11.44 -8.09
CA PHE A 137 -8.68 -11.19 -6.75
C PHE A 137 -9.60 -10.31 -5.91
N ARG A 138 -10.14 -9.24 -6.50
CA ARG A 138 -11.10 -8.36 -5.84
C ARG A 138 -12.36 -9.10 -5.40
N GLU A 139 -12.93 -9.94 -6.26
CA GLU A 139 -14.12 -10.75 -5.93
C GLU A 139 -13.85 -11.68 -4.75
N ALA A 140 -12.69 -12.33 -4.73
CA ALA A 140 -12.28 -13.16 -3.59
C ALA A 140 -12.12 -12.33 -2.31
N TYR A 141 -11.46 -11.17 -2.38
CA TYR A 141 -11.29 -10.26 -1.24
C TYR A 141 -12.64 -9.78 -0.69
N GLU A 142 -13.53 -9.29 -1.56
CA GLU A 142 -14.84 -8.77 -1.19
C GLU A 142 -15.81 -9.85 -0.70
N SER A 143 -15.56 -11.13 -1.02
CA SER A 143 -16.33 -12.27 -0.47
C SER A 143 -16.12 -12.46 1.03
N VAL A 144 -14.96 -12.05 1.56
CA VAL A 144 -14.64 -12.08 3.00
C VAL A 144 -14.94 -10.74 3.64
N ARG A 145 -14.54 -9.64 2.97
CA ARG A 145 -14.73 -8.28 3.47
C ARG A 145 -15.02 -7.32 2.32
N PRO A 146 -16.26 -6.82 2.20
CA PRO A 146 -16.60 -5.80 1.21
C PRO A 146 -15.72 -4.55 1.35
N LEU A 147 -15.30 -3.98 0.22
CA LEU A 147 -14.60 -2.70 0.26
C LEU A 147 -15.56 -1.58 0.68
N PRO A 148 -15.08 -0.54 1.38
CA PRO A 148 -15.94 0.52 1.83
C PRO A 148 -16.64 1.24 0.65
N ALA A 149 -17.87 1.69 0.88
CA ALA A 149 -18.65 2.38 -0.12
C ALA A 149 -17.87 3.55 -0.75
N ARG A 150 -18.03 3.75 -2.06
CA ARG A 150 -17.32 4.79 -2.84
C ARG A 150 -15.79 4.59 -2.88
N PHE A 151 -15.28 3.37 -2.67
CA PHE A 151 -13.85 3.04 -2.83
C PHE A 151 -13.26 3.61 -4.13
N GLU A 152 -13.95 3.48 -5.26
CA GLU A 152 -13.47 4.03 -6.54
C GLU A 152 -13.18 5.53 -6.51
N ARG A 153 -13.91 6.32 -5.70
CA ARG A 153 -13.64 7.76 -5.56
C ARG A 153 -12.35 8.06 -4.79
N ARG A 154 -11.92 7.12 -3.95
CA ARG A 154 -10.71 7.20 -3.10
C ARG A 154 -9.52 6.47 -3.69
N ARG A 155 -9.75 5.48 -4.57
CA ARG A 155 -8.72 4.60 -5.15
C ARG A 155 -7.48 5.38 -5.59
N GLU A 156 -7.66 6.39 -6.42
CA GLU A 156 -6.55 7.19 -6.96
C GLU A 156 -5.80 8.00 -5.90
N ALA A 157 -6.51 8.51 -4.89
CA ALA A 157 -5.92 9.21 -3.76
C ALA A 157 -5.10 8.27 -2.86
N LEU A 158 -5.58 7.05 -2.65
CA LEU A 158 -4.87 6.02 -1.90
C LEU A 158 -3.65 5.51 -2.67
N VAL A 159 -3.78 5.28 -3.98
CA VAL A 159 -2.66 4.91 -4.87
C VAL A 159 -1.56 5.97 -4.81
N LEU A 160 -1.90 7.26 -4.78
CA LEU A 160 -0.94 8.35 -4.58
C LEU A 160 -0.15 8.19 -3.27
N CYS A 161 -0.85 7.95 -2.15
CA CYS A 161 -0.24 7.80 -0.82
C CYS A 161 0.61 6.53 -0.70
N ILE A 162 0.15 5.42 -1.27
CA ILE A 162 0.87 4.14 -1.31
C ILE A 162 2.12 4.28 -2.18
N SER A 163 2.04 4.95 -3.32
CA SER A 163 3.18 5.21 -4.21
C SER A 163 4.29 5.99 -3.51
N LEU A 164 3.94 6.96 -2.66
CA LEU A 164 4.93 7.67 -1.84
C LEU A 164 5.62 6.73 -0.83
N SER A 165 4.87 5.79 -0.26
CA SER A 165 5.44 4.75 0.61
C SER A 165 6.40 3.84 -0.16
N TYR A 166 6.07 3.44 -1.39
CA TYR A 166 7.00 2.67 -2.23
C TYR A 166 8.22 3.48 -2.65
N LEU A 167 8.08 4.78 -2.90
CA LEU A 167 9.23 5.65 -3.17
C LEU A 167 10.19 5.67 -1.98
N ARG A 168 9.67 5.75 -0.74
CA ARG A 168 10.49 5.59 0.47
C ARG A 168 11.15 4.22 0.50
N SER A 169 10.38 3.14 0.34
CA SER A 169 10.91 1.77 0.44
C SER A 169 12.03 1.52 -0.57
N LEU A 170 11.90 2.00 -1.81
CA LEU A 170 12.95 1.91 -2.83
C LEU A 170 14.28 2.53 -2.37
N HIS A 171 14.24 3.58 -1.56
CA HIS A 171 15.43 4.25 -1.04
C HIS A 171 15.90 3.71 0.31
N LEU A 172 15.00 3.12 1.10
CA LEU A 172 15.34 2.45 2.37
C LEU A 172 15.97 1.08 2.12
N GLN A 173 15.43 0.32 1.17
CA GLN A 173 15.97 -0.95 0.68
C GLN A 173 17.18 -0.74 -0.24
N ARG A 174 17.91 0.38 -0.10
CA ARG A 174 19.26 0.50 -0.64
C ARG A 174 20.14 -0.51 0.10
N GLY A 175 20.13 -1.74 -0.40
CA GLY A 175 20.81 -2.90 0.16
C GLY A 175 21.15 -3.87 -0.97
N ASP A 176 22.44 -3.88 -1.31
CA ASP A 176 23.25 -4.94 -1.93
C ASP A 176 22.92 -5.51 -3.32
N GLN A 177 21.72 -5.33 -3.89
CA GLN A 177 21.37 -6.02 -5.15
C GLN A 177 21.45 -5.16 -6.42
N ASP A 178 21.21 -3.86 -6.34
CA ASP A 178 21.15 -2.98 -7.51
C ASP A 178 22.15 -1.82 -7.45
N PRO A 179 22.80 -1.45 -8.57
CA PRO A 179 23.63 -0.26 -8.64
C PRO A 179 22.85 1.01 -8.31
N ASP A 180 23.49 1.98 -7.63
CA ASP A 180 22.88 3.26 -7.22
C ASP A 180 22.12 3.98 -8.34
N HIS A 181 22.65 3.92 -9.56
CA HIS A 181 22.06 4.57 -10.72
C HIS A 181 20.73 3.91 -11.13
N ALA A 182 20.55 2.61 -10.90
CA ALA A 182 19.31 1.89 -11.21
C ALA A 182 18.20 2.28 -10.24
N VAL A 183 18.53 2.34 -8.94
CA VAL A 183 17.65 2.86 -7.89
C VAL A 183 17.25 4.31 -8.18
N ALA A 184 18.21 5.16 -8.56
CA ALA A 184 17.94 6.56 -8.91
C ALA A 184 16.98 6.69 -10.11
N ARG A 185 17.19 5.89 -11.17
CA ARG A 185 16.28 5.88 -12.33
C ARG A 185 14.87 5.44 -11.97
N ARG A 186 14.73 4.37 -11.18
CA ARG A 186 13.42 3.89 -10.70
C ARG A 186 12.75 4.94 -9.83
N GLY A 187 13.49 5.56 -8.91
CA GLY A 187 12.99 6.62 -8.04
C GLY A 187 12.50 7.82 -8.82
N HIS A 188 13.24 8.23 -9.85
CA HIS A 188 12.84 9.34 -10.71
C HIS A 188 11.54 9.06 -11.46
N ARG A 189 11.40 7.86 -12.04
CA ARG A 189 10.17 7.45 -12.74
C ARG A 189 8.97 7.38 -11.79
N LEU A 190 9.14 6.80 -10.61
CA LEU A 190 8.07 6.72 -9.62
C LEU A 190 7.68 8.11 -9.11
N ALA A 191 8.65 8.98 -8.85
CA ALA A 191 8.39 10.37 -8.48
C ALA A 191 7.67 11.16 -9.58
N ALA A 192 7.99 10.93 -10.85
CA ALA A 192 7.27 11.52 -11.98
C ALA A 192 5.80 11.07 -12.01
N SER A 193 5.52 9.76 -11.88
CA SER A 193 4.14 9.24 -11.82
C SER A 193 3.35 9.80 -10.63
N ILE A 194 3.97 9.94 -9.45
CA ILE A 194 3.35 10.58 -8.28
C ILE A 194 2.98 12.04 -8.58
N ARG A 195 3.87 12.81 -9.23
CA ARG A 195 3.58 14.21 -9.61
C ARG A 195 2.41 14.29 -10.59
N GLU A 196 2.39 13.44 -11.60
CA GLU A 196 1.31 13.38 -12.59
C GLU A 196 -0.03 13.03 -11.94
N ARG A 197 -0.05 12.02 -11.06
CA ARG A 197 -1.26 11.63 -10.33
C ARG A 197 -1.75 12.73 -9.40
N LEU A 198 -0.84 13.40 -8.68
CA LEU A 198 -1.19 14.54 -7.84
C LEU A 198 -1.76 15.70 -8.66
N ALA A 199 -1.23 15.97 -9.85
CA ALA A 199 -1.76 17.00 -10.74
C ALA A 199 -3.19 16.65 -11.21
N ALA A 200 -3.41 15.41 -11.67
CA ALA A 200 -4.73 14.95 -12.09
C ALA A 200 -5.78 15.06 -10.96
N LEU A 201 -5.43 14.66 -9.75
CA LEU A 201 -6.32 14.79 -8.58
C LEU A 201 -6.65 16.25 -8.25
N ARG A 202 -5.69 17.16 -8.42
CA ARG A 202 -5.92 18.60 -8.23
C ARG A 202 -6.84 19.20 -9.29
N ASP A 203 -6.80 18.70 -10.52
CA ASP A 203 -7.67 19.15 -11.60
C ASP A 203 -9.11 18.63 -11.47
N GLU A 204 -9.29 17.54 -10.72
CA GLU A 204 -10.60 16.97 -10.36
C GLU A 204 -11.24 17.64 -9.15
N SER A 205 -10.46 18.08 -8.15
CA SER A 205 -10.97 18.69 -6.91
C SER A 205 -11.94 19.87 -7.12
N PRO A 206 -11.75 20.82 -8.07
CA PRO A 206 -12.69 21.91 -8.33
C PRO A 206 -14.08 21.46 -8.80
N ARG A 207 -14.21 20.22 -9.29
CA ARG A 207 -15.46 19.69 -9.84
C ARG A 207 -16.24 18.84 -8.83
N ARG A 208 -15.70 18.61 -7.63
CA ARG A 208 -16.32 17.75 -6.60
C ARG A 208 -17.15 18.52 -5.56
N THR A 209 -17.08 19.86 -5.53
CA THR A 209 -17.86 20.72 -4.61
C THR A 209 -19.26 21.08 -5.12
N ASP A 210 -19.58 20.78 -6.39
CA ASP A 210 -20.85 21.15 -7.04
C ASP A 210 -21.84 19.98 -7.23
N ALA A 211 -21.64 18.83 -6.56
CA ALA A 211 -22.49 17.64 -6.70
C ALA A 211 -22.93 17.04 -5.36
#